data_AF-A0AA37ELL5-F1
#
_entry.id   AF-A0AA37ELL5-F1
#
_cell.length_a   1.000
_cell.length_b   1.000
_cell.length_c   1.000
_cell.angle_alpha   90.00
_cell.angle_beta   90.00
_cell.angle_gamma   90.00
#
_symmetry.space_group_name_H-M   'P 1'
#
loop_
_entity.id
_entity.type
_entity.pdbx_description
1 polymer ?
#
loop_
_entity_poly.entity_id
_entity_poly.type
_entity_poly.pdbx_seq_one_letter_code
_entity_poly.pdbx_strand_id
1 'polypeptide(L)'
;MREEEETDMENTQNAIQVELSLQILSSDVHSMSAAIVPSAAWRLVWALGTMKNENETVLVDGLCQNGAKALNVVDLDIGYSGEGSKTIVPASGKCRIEVVPMDNLSAQEAVEKIRKHLDSYGFADIQVKLC
;
A
#
# COMPACT_ATOMS: atom_id res chain seq x y z
N MET A 1 -18.99 -47.65 0.49
CA MET A 1 -17.56 -47.51 0.22
C MET A 1 -17.39 -46.52 -0.93
N ARG A 2 -17.00 -45.30 -0.59
CA ARG A 2 -16.38 -44.29 -1.46
C ARG A 2 -15.43 -43.54 -0.54
N GLU A 3 -14.20 -44.03 -0.50
CA GLU A 3 -13.02 -43.31 -0.05
C GLU A 3 -12.50 -42.57 -1.27
N GLU A 4 -12.60 -41.25 -1.29
CA GLU A 4 -11.89 -40.29 -2.15
C GLU A 4 -12.00 -38.96 -1.40
N GLU A 5 -10.99 -38.15 -1.11
CA GLU A 5 -9.54 -38.21 -1.23
C GLU A 5 -9.06 -37.15 -0.23
N GLU A 6 -8.11 -37.52 0.62
CA GLU A 6 -7.34 -36.59 1.44
C GLU A 6 -6.33 -35.93 0.50
N THR A 7 -6.51 -34.64 0.21
CA THR A 7 -5.42 -33.81 -0.33
C THR A 7 -5.16 -32.67 0.65
N ASP A 8 -4.12 -32.89 1.44
CA ASP A 8 -3.26 -31.89 2.05
C ASP A 8 -3.25 -30.57 1.29
N MET A 9 -3.60 -29.48 1.96
CA MET A 9 -2.93 -28.18 1.80
C MET A 9 -3.05 -27.36 3.10
N GLU A 10 -2.45 -27.88 4.18
CA GLU A 10 -1.85 -27.04 5.21
C GLU A 10 -0.66 -26.27 4.59
N ASN A 11 -0.94 -25.19 3.86
CA ASN A 11 -0.03 -24.07 3.69
C ASN A 11 -0.80 -22.84 3.19
N THR A 12 -1.72 -22.29 3.98
CA THR A 12 -2.18 -20.92 3.75
C THR A 12 -1.00 -20.00 3.99
N GLN A 13 -0.32 -19.57 2.93
CA GLN A 13 0.53 -18.38 2.99
C GLN A 13 -0.35 -17.23 3.50
N ASN A 14 -0.22 -16.90 4.78
CA ASN A 14 -1.00 -15.83 5.38
C ASN A 14 -0.65 -14.51 4.70
N ALA A 15 -1.66 -13.82 4.18
CA ALA A 15 -1.48 -12.50 3.61
C ALA A 15 -0.96 -11.53 4.70
N ILE A 16 0.03 -10.71 4.34
CA ILE A 16 0.65 -9.74 5.24
C ILE A 16 -0.01 -8.39 5.01
N GLN A 17 -0.52 -7.77 6.07
CA GLN A 17 -1.06 -6.41 6.01
C GLN A 17 -0.03 -5.38 6.45
N VAL A 18 0.14 -4.35 5.62
CA VAL A 18 1.09 -3.25 5.86
C VAL A 18 0.36 -1.93 5.75
N GLU A 19 0.54 -1.05 6.75
CA GLU A 19 0.07 0.34 6.72
C GLU A 19 1.17 1.23 6.14
N LEU A 20 0.80 2.01 5.12
CA LEU A 20 1.52 3.18 4.63
C LEU A 20 0.84 4.43 5.21
N SER A 21 1.57 5.28 5.92
CA SER A 21 1.02 6.53 6.46
C SER A 21 1.94 7.72 6.20
N LEU A 22 1.36 8.89 5.94
CA LEU A 22 2.11 10.11 5.63
C LEU A 22 1.44 11.37 6.18
N GLN A 23 2.27 12.35 6.52
CA GLN A 23 1.89 13.71 6.92
C GLN A 23 2.70 14.70 6.08
N ILE A 24 2.03 15.47 5.23
CA ILE A 24 2.65 16.44 4.31
C ILE A 24 2.45 17.87 4.77
N LEU A 25 1.26 18.21 5.29
CA LEU A 25 0.92 19.52 5.83
C LEU A 25 0.52 19.38 7.30
N SER A 26 0.46 20.47 8.07
CA SER A 26 -0.01 20.45 9.46
C SER A 26 -1.51 20.20 9.59
N SER A 27 -2.29 20.60 8.60
CA SER A 27 -3.74 20.47 8.53
C SER A 27 -4.20 20.61 7.08
N ASP A 28 -5.37 20.06 6.75
CA ASP A 28 -5.97 20.27 5.43
C ASP A 28 -6.07 21.76 5.12
N VAL A 29 -5.82 22.12 3.86
CA VAL A 29 -5.92 23.53 3.41
C VAL A 29 -6.97 23.66 2.30
N HIS A 30 -7.46 24.87 2.06
CA HIS A 30 -8.44 25.11 1.00
C HIS A 30 -7.85 24.77 -0.39
N SER A 31 -8.62 24.06 -1.23
CA SER A 31 -8.15 23.56 -2.53
C SER A 31 -7.71 24.65 -3.53
N MET A 32 -8.10 25.91 -3.32
CA MET A 32 -7.53 27.06 -4.05
C MET A 32 -6.00 27.16 -3.92
N SER A 33 -5.43 26.63 -2.84
CA SER A 33 -3.98 26.64 -2.58
C SER A 33 -3.23 25.53 -3.31
N ALA A 34 -3.93 24.62 -4.01
CA ALA A 34 -3.35 23.42 -4.63
C ALA A 34 -2.23 23.71 -5.66
N ALA A 35 -2.18 24.93 -6.20
CA ALA A 35 -1.11 25.35 -7.12
C ALA A 35 0.27 25.50 -6.43
N ILE A 36 0.30 25.65 -5.11
CA ILE A 36 1.54 25.97 -4.37
C ILE A 36 1.80 25.05 -3.17
N VAL A 37 0.82 24.28 -2.72
CA VAL A 37 1.00 23.31 -1.62
C VAL A 37 1.07 21.87 -2.13
N PRO A 38 1.92 21.02 -1.53
CA PRO A 38 1.92 19.59 -1.80
C PRO A 38 0.66 18.92 -1.23
N SER A 39 0.25 17.81 -1.85
CA SER A 39 -0.93 17.02 -1.43
C SER A 39 -0.50 15.64 -0.97
N ALA A 40 -0.98 15.22 0.21
CA ALA A 40 -0.78 13.85 0.66
C ALA A 40 -1.41 12.83 -0.29
N ALA A 41 -2.55 13.17 -0.92
CA ALA A 41 -3.21 12.28 -1.86
C ALA A 41 -2.34 11.98 -3.09
N TRP A 42 -1.82 13.02 -3.75
CA TRP A 42 -0.90 12.83 -4.88
C TRP A 42 0.36 12.08 -4.48
N ARG A 43 0.92 12.41 -3.31
CA ARG A 43 2.13 11.78 -2.82
C ARG A 43 1.95 10.26 -2.63
N LEU A 44 0.83 9.85 -2.04
CA LEU A 44 0.49 8.45 -1.83
C LEU A 44 0.19 7.72 -3.15
N VAL A 45 -0.53 8.36 -4.08
CA VAL A 45 -0.80 7.81 -5.42
C VAL A 45 0.51 7.53 -6.16
N TRP A 46 1.45 8.47 -6.15
CA TRP A 46 2.75 8.25 -6.79
C TRP A 46 3.53 7.13 -6.12
N ALA A 47 3.51 7.03 -4.79
CA ALA A 47 4.17 5.94 -4.07
C ALA A 47 3.62 4.56 -4.48
N LEU A 48 2.30 4.40 -4.45
CA LEU A 48 1.62 3.17 -4.85
C LEU A 48 1.89 2.83 -6.33
N GLY A 49 1.93 3.83 -7.21
CA GLY A 49 2.26 3.67 -8.63
C GLY A 49 3.69 3.18 -8.88
N THR A 50 4.62 3.34 -7.93
CA THR A 50 5.95 2.72 -8.03
C THR A 50 5.94 1.26 -7.59
N MET A 51 4.95 0.82 -6.81
CA MET A 51 4.90 -0.54 -6.25
C MET A 51 4.20 -1.53 -7.18
N LYS A 52 3.24 -1.06 -7.98
CA LYS A 52 2.49 -1.88 -8.95
C LYS A 52 2.13 -1.05 -10.17
N ASN A 53 2.33 -1.61 -11.37
CA ASN A 53 2.00 -0.95 -12.62
C ASN A 53 0.61 -1.35 -13.17
N GLU A 54 0.20 -0.71 -14.28
CA GLU A 54 -1.06 -0.94 -14.98
C GLU A 54 -1.21 -2.33 -15.59
N ASN A 55 -0.11 -3.08 -15.70
CA ASN A 55 -0.10 -4.48 -16.14
C ASN A 55 -0.20 -5.46 -14.95
N GLU A 56 -0.65 -4.99 -13.80
CA GLU A 56 -0.79 -5.75 -12.55
C GLU A 56 0.53 -6.38 -12.05
N THR A 57 1.68 -5.87 -12.51
CA THR A 57 3.00 -6.36 -12.12
C THR A 57 3.46 -5.64 -10.87
N VAL A 58 3.82 -6.40 -9.83
CA VAL A 58 4.44 -5.86 -8.62
C VAL A 58 5.91 -5.57 -8.90
N LEU A 59 6.32 -4.33 -8.64
CA LEU A 59 7.65 -3.81 -8.93
C LEU A 59 8.56 -3.78 -7.69
N VAL A 60 8.04 -4.19 -6.52
CA VAL A 60 8.81 -4.31 -5.29
C VAL A 60 9.64 -5.59 -5.33
N ASP A 61 10.95 -5.41 -5.42
CA ASP A 61 11.89 -6.48 -5.74
C ASP A 61 11.89 -7.63 -4.71
N GLY A 62 11.52 -8.82 -5.18
CA GLY A 62 11.42 -10.03 -4.37
C GLY A 62 10.35 -9.97 -3.28
N LEU A 63 9.32 -9.13 -3.41
CA LEU A 63 8.18 -9.10 -2.49
C LEU A 63 7.25 -10.30 -2.70
N CYS A 64 6.97 -10.63 -3.96
CA CYS A 64 6.03 -11.69 -4.31
C CYS A 64 6.34 -12.32 -5.68
N GLN A 65 5.70 -13.45 -5.98
CA GLN A 65 5.74 -14.05 -7.33
C GLN A 65 4.93 -13.20 -8.32
N ASN A 66 5.42 -13.07 -9.56
CA ASN A 66 4.76 -12.28 -10.60
C ASN A 66 3.39 -12.89 -10.97
N GLY A 67 2.32 -12.17 -10.67
CA GLY A 67 0.94 -12.55 -10.97
C GLY A 67 -0.04 -11.63 -10.24
N ALA A 68 -1.14 -11.26 -10.90
CA ALA A 68 -2.02 -10.12 -10.58
C ALA A 68 -2.65 -10.03 -9.17
N LYS A 69 -2.39 -10.97 -8.25
CA LYS A 69 -3.02 -11.04 -6.93
C LYS A 69 -2.09 -10.79 -5.74
N ALA A 70 -0.82 -10.50 -5.97
CA ALA A 70 0.15 -10.51 -4.88
C ALA A 70 0.28 -9.20 -4.08
N LEU A 71 -0.30 -8.10 -4.58
CA LEU A 71 -0.38 -6.82 -3.88
C LEU A 71 -1.72 -6.15 -4.17
N ASN A 72 -2.48 -5.86 -3.12
CA ASN A 72 -3.80 -5.21 -3.20
C ASN A 72 -3.90 -4.05 -2.20
N VAL A 73 -4.66 -3.00 -2.56
CA VAL A 73 -5.06 -1.94 -1.62
C VAL A 73 -6.35 -2.40 -0.93
N VAL A 74 -6.31 -2.54 0.39
CA VAL A 74 -7.46 -2.95 1.21
C VAL A 74 -8.21 -1.75 1.76
N ASP A 75 -7.47 -0.68 2.07
CA ASP A 75 -8.03 0.53 2.69
C ASP A 75 -7.28 1.76 2.21
N LEU A 76 -8.01 2.86 2.06
CA LEU A 76 -7.47 4.16 1.65
C LEU A 76 -8.23 5.27 2.37
N ASP A 77 -7.64 5.74 3.46
CA ASP A 77 -8.17 6.83 4.28
C ASP A 77 -7.40 8.12 3.99
N ILE A 78 -7.95 8.95 3.09
CA ILE A 78 -7.31 10.19 2.67
C ILE A 78 -8.33 11.21 2.15
N GLY A 79 -8.23 12.45 2.62
CA GLY A 79 -9.12 13.53 2.22
C GLY A 79 -10.49 13.50 2.91
N TYR A 80 -11.56 13.82 2.17
CA TYR A 80 -12.90 13.97 2.73
C TYR A 80 -13.82 12.82 2.31
N SER A 81 -14.39 12.12 3.29
CA SER A 81 -15.29 10.96 3.12
C SER A 81 -16.70 11.19 3.70
N GLY A 82 -17.05 12.43 4.06
CA GLY A 82 -18.38 12.79 4.58
C GLY A 82 -19.40 13.10 3.48
N GLU A 83 -20.64 13.37 3.87
CA GLU A 83 -21.71 13.74 2.93
C GLU A 83 -21.44 15.09 2.24
N GLY A 84 -21.77 15.19 0.96
CA GLY A 84 -21.60 16.41 0.17
C GLY A 84 -20.18 16.57 -0.36
N SER A 85 -19.62 17.78 -0.28
CA SER A 85 -18.29 18.08 -0.80
C SER A 85 -17.52 19.01 0.14
N LYS A 86 -16.20 18.87 0.14
CA LYS A 86 -15.29 19.74 0.89
C LYS A 86 -14.11 20.13 0.00
N THR A 87 -13.85 21.43 -0.10
CA THR A 87 -12.80 22.00 -0.96
C THR A 87 -11.44 21.99 -0.25
N ILE A 88 -10.81 20.81 -0.17
CA ILE A 88 -9.53 20.63 0.55
C ILE A 88 -8.41 20.09 -0.32
N VAL A 89 -7.17 20.40 0.09
CA VAL A 89 -5.98 19.59 -0.19
C VAL A 89 -5.68 18.76 1.06
N PRO A 90 -5.72 17.42 0.97
CA PRO A 90 -5.45 16.55 2.13
C PRO A 90 -4.03 16.73 2.65
N ALA A 91 -3.90 16.94 3.95
CA ALA A 91 -2.63 17.11 4.64
C ALA A 91 -1.93 15.81 4.99
N SER A 92 -2.70 14.74 5.17
CA SER A 92 -2.23 13.44 5.63
C SER A 92 -3.11 12.34 5.06
N GLY A 93 -2.67 11.10 5.22
CA GLY A 93 -3.53 9.95 4.98
C GLY A 93 -2.87 8.63 5.34
N LYS A 94 -3.63 7.57 5.12
CA LYS A 94 -3.23 6.20 5.36
C LYS A 94 -3.72 5.30 4.25
N CYS A 95 -2.95 4.26 3.96
CA CYS A 95 -3.35 3.18 3.10
C CYS A 95 -2.95 1.87 3.75
N ARG A 96 -3.85 0.88 3.75
CA ARG A 96 -3.48 -0.49 4.08
C ARG A 96 -3.41 -1.29 2.81
N ILE A 97 -2.29 -1.97 2.63
CA ILE A 97 -2.06 -2.91 1.55
C ILE A 97 -1.98 -4.32 2.12
N GLU A 98 -2.40 -5.27 1.30
CA GLU A 98 -2.28 -6.70 1.56
C GLU A 98 -1.30 -7.29 0.54
N VAL A 99 -0.35 -8.06 1.05
CA VAL A 99 0.70 -8.71 0.28
C VAL A 99 0.59 -10.21 0.45
N VAL A 100 0.57 -10.93 -0.66
CA VAL A 100 0.82 -12.39 -0.66
C VAL A 100 2.32 -12.58 -0.94
N PRO A 101 3.12 -12.90 0.10
CA PRO A 101 4.57 -12.91 -0.03
C PRO A 101 5.09 -14.05 -0.91
N MET A 102 6.32 -13.93 -1.37
CA MET A 102 7.09 -15.08 -1.88
C MET A 102 7.28 -16.14 -0.77
N ASP A 103 7.37 -17.42 -1.14
CA ASP A 103 7.60 -18.51 -0.19
C ASP A 103 8.75 -18.20 0.78
N ASN A 104 8.51 -18.43 2.08
CA ASN A 104 9.44 -18.20 3.18
C ASN A 104 9.84 -16.74 3.45
N LEU A 105 9.22 -15.74 2.81
CA LEU A 105 9.43 -14.34 3.18
C LEU A 105 8.62 -13.99 4.44
N SER A 106 9.30 -13.51 5.49
CA SER A 106 8.64 -13.07 6.72
C SER A 106 7.92 -11.73 6.56
N ALA A 107 7.01 -11.44 7.48
CA ALA A 107 6.30 -10.17 7.52
C ALA A 107 7.26 -8.96 7.67
N GLN A 108 8.31 -9.10 8.47
CA GLN A 108 9.33 -8.08 8.66
C GLN A 108 10.13 -7.85 7.37
N GLU A 109 10.57 -8.91 6.69
CA GLU A 109 11.29 -8.78 5.42
C GLU A 109 10.43 -8.14 4.32
N ALA A 110 9.12 -8.43 4.30
CA ALA A 110 8.19 -7.76 3.40
C ALA A 110 8.13 -6.24 3.66
N VAL A 111 8.03 -5.84 4.93
CA VAL A 111 8.08 -4.42 5.35
C VAL A 111 9.41 -3.77 4.95
N GLU A 112 10.54 -4.43 5.19
CA GLU A 112 11.87 -3.93 4.83
C GLU A 112 12.01 -3.75 3.31
N LYS A 113 11.52 -4.70 2.52
CA LYS A 113 11.51 -4.59 1.05
C LYS A 113 10.65 -3.42 0.57
N ILE A 114 9.44 -3.26 1.11
CA ILE A 114 8.56 -2.13 0.79
C ILE A 114 9.22 -0.82 1.17
N ARG A 115 9.81 -0.72 2.37
CA ARG A 115 10.53 0.48 2.83
C ARG A 115 11.69 0.81 1.90
N LYS A 116 12.57 -0.15 1.62
CA LYS A 116 13.72 0.03 0.72
C LYS A 116 13.30 0.47 -0.68
N HIS A 117 12.20 -0.09 -1.20
CA HIS A 117 11.63 0.31 -2.48
C HIS A 117 11.14 1.76 -2.44
N LEU A 118 10.33 2.13 -1.45
CA LEU A 118 9.86 3.49 -1.31
C LEU A 118 11.01 4.49 -1.14
N ASP A 119 12.08 4.13 -0.43
CA ASP A 119 13.30 4.95 -0.29
C ASP A 119 14.01 5.17 -1.62
N SER A 120 14.09 4.16 -2.50
CA SER A 120 14.77 4.28 -3.79
C SER A 120 14.06 5.24 -4.75
N TYR A 121 12.75 5.45 -4.57
CA TYR A 121 11.95 6.44 -5.28
C TYR A 121 11.77 7.75 -4.50
N GLY A 122 12.47 7.93 -3.37
CA GLY A 122 12.49 9.16 -2.60
C GLY A 122 11.26 9.39 -1.72
N PHE A 123 10.51 8.35 -1.33
CA PHE A 123 9.34 8.40 -0.43
C PHE A 123 9.69 8.16 1.04
N ALA A 124 10.77 8.78 1.54
CA ALA A 124 11.22 8.66 2.94
C ALA A 124 10.21 9.27 3.95
N ASP A 125 9.32 10.14 3.49
CA ASP A 125 8.21 10.77 4.22
C ASP A 125 7.02 9.83 4.49
N ILE A 126 6.98 8.65 3.86
CA ILE A 126 5.94 7.65 4.08
C ILE A 126 6.42 6.66 5.14
N GLN A 127 5.70 6.54 6.25
CA GLN A 127 5.94 5.50 7.25
C GLN A 127 5.37 4.17 6.76
N VAL A 128 6.09 3.08 7.03
CA VAL A 128 5.69 1.70 6.71
C VAL A 128 5.63 0.93 8.01
N LYS A 129 4.49 0.32 8.33
CA LYS A 129 4.29 -0.45 9.57
C LYS A 129 3.55 -1.73 9.29
N LEU A 130 3.93 -2.80 9.98
CA LEU A 130 3.14 -4.02 10.04
C LEU A 130 1.85 -3.75 10.83
N CYS A 131 0.72 -4.28 10.37
CA CYS A 131 -0.57 -4.23 11.06
C CYS A 131 -0.77 -5.39 12.04
#